data_AF-A0A917WUZ8-F1
#
_entry.id   AF-A0A917WUZ8-F1
#
_cell.length_a   1.000
_cell.length_b   1.000
_cell.length_c   1.000
_cell.angle_alpha   90.00
_cell.angle_beta   90.00
_cell.angle_gamma   90.00
#
_symmetry.space_group_name_H-M   'P 1'
#
loop_
_entity.id
_entity.type
_entity.pdbx_description
1 polymer ?
#
loop_
_entity_poly.entity_id
_entity_poly.type
_entity_poly.pdbx_seq_one_letter_code
_entity_poly.pdbx_strand_id
1 'polypeptide(L)'
;MLPSSSPETGRDPWADAPPPAGGSESRTGPTVESDERRRSGPRRLRRGGSPRRADDALDVGEDEEEEPPVEVRRQLALAVGGFAALLGIGLVLGAHSSGPGHRVPFTVVVLTVQLLFVLAWTMVTRPPALVVVLGVNVVVAVAADIVAVRSTEARLGPLWYVAIGGFLVAVLGQLVRRVDRARVTDSLRTTATITLGVVALTTLIVLSRIPAGTQAITVCLTAATVAIAVARMTDAVAAWPRLAPQVPRGAAGVVGGAMVGTLVSAVFGSYLVTPFTPPRAAILGLVAAVVAVLADLAAGYAEAGRRMAGELQTGWAARHVQGPLGAVAMVAPVAYLMCRLLL
;
A
#
# COMPACT_ATOMS: atom_id res chain seq x y z
N MET A 1 52.11 39.91 0.98
CA MET A 1 52.55 41.08 0.19
C MET A 1 52.07 40.87 -1.25
N LEU A 2 51.09 41.67 -1.69
CA LEU A 2 50.80 41.98 -3.10
C LEU A 2 51.97 42.82 -3.69
N PRO A 3 52.14 43.04 -5.02
CA PRO A 3 51.15 43.16 -6.11
C PRO A 3 51.62 42.41 -7.40
N SER A 4 51.14 42.52 -8.65
CA SER A 4 50.31 43.47 -9.41
C SER A 4 49.76 42.79 -10.68
N SER A 5 48.68 43.36 -11.20
CA SER A 5 47.86 42.98 -12.36
C SER A 5 48.29 43.59 -13.71
N SER A 6 47.72 43.03 -14.79
CA SER A 6 47.34 43.63 -16.11
C SER A 6 48.39 43.63 -17.25
N PRO A 7 48.02 43.79 -18.56
CA PRO A 7 46.70 43.95 -19.21
C PRO A 7 46.44 43.13 -20.53
N GLU A 8 45.18 43.17 -20.97
CA GLU A 8 44.61 43.23 -22.35
C GLU A 8 45.35 42.68 -23.58
N THR A 9 44.64 41.90 -24.41
CA THR A 9 44.15 42.25 -25.78
C THR A 9 43.95 40.99 -26.63
N GLY A 10 42.86 40.92 -27.40
CA GLY A 10 42.67 39.85 -28.39
C GLY A 10 41.22 39.62 -28.79
N ARG A 11 40.56 40.67 -29.30
CA ARG A 11 39.26 40.58 -29.98
C ARG A 11 39.46 40.13 -31.44
N ASP A 12 38.40 39.51 -31.97
CA ASP A 12 37.95 39.42 -33.38
C ASP A 12 38.50 38.29 -34.28
N PRO A 13 37.90 38.01 -35.45
CA PRO A 13 36.49 38.16 -35.91
C PRO A 13 36.01 36.94 -36.74
N TRP A 14 34.72 36.59 -36.71
CA TRP A 14 34.11 35.94 -37.87
C TRP A 14 32.77 36.58 -38.18
N ALA A 15 32.78 37.29 -39.30
CA ALA A 15 31.68 37.99 -39.92
C ALA A 15 31.13 37.17 -41.10
N ASP A 16 29.85 37.41 -41.36
CA ASP A 16 29.21 37.54 -42.67
C ASP A 16 29.12 36.35 -43.65
N ALA A 17 27.89 35.87 -43.82
CA ALA A 17 27.32 35.54 -45.13
C ALA A 17 25.79 35.81 -45.15
N PRO A 18 25.19 36.17 -46.31
CA PRO A 18 24.08 37.13 -46.41
C PRO A 18 22.69 36.48 -46.58
N PRO A 19 21.59 37.27 -46.45
CA PRO A 19 20.22 36.79 -46.66
C PRO A 19 19.77 37.01 -48.12
N PRO A 20 18.86 36.16 -48.66
CA PRO A 20 18.08 36.51 -49.83
C PRO A 20 16.76 37.19 -49.44
N ALA A 21 16.39 38.13 -50.30
CA ALA A 21 15.35 39.13 -50.19
C ALA A 21 13.92 38.60 -50.42
N GLY A 22 12.95 39.40 -49.97
CA GLY A 22 11.67 39.56 -50.65
C GLY A 22 10.44 39.37 -49.76
N GLY A 23 9.79 40.48 -49.38
CA GLY A 23 8.42 40.46 -48.86
C GLY A 23 8.09 41.57 -47.87
N SER A 24 7.78 42.75 -48.39
CA SER A 24 6.94 43.78 -47.76
C SER A 24 5.64 43.13 -47.19
N GLU A 25 5.05 43.57 -46.08
CA GLU A 25 4.40 44.87 -45.94
C GLU A 25 4.20 45.30 -44.48
N SER A 26 4.29 46.61 -44.31
CA SER A 26 3.92 47.42 -43.16
C SER A 26 2.40 47.50 -42.93
N ARG A 27 1.94 47.45 -41.67
CA ARG A 27 0.86 48.37 -41.24
C ARG A 27 0.85 48.61 -39.72
N THR A 28 1.01 49.89 -39.41
CA THR A 28 0.97 50.56 -38.11
C THR A 28 -0.46 50.90 -37.67
N GLY A 29 -0.76 50.61 -36.39
CA GLY A 29 -1.60 51.40 -35.47
C GLY A 29 -3.13 51.17 -35.46
N PRO A 30 -3.88 51.71 -34.46
CA PRO A 30 -3.47 52.09 -33.11
C PRO A 30 -4.40 51.53 -31.99
N THR A 31 -3.92 51.68 -30.76
CA THR A 31 -4.62 51.58 -29.46
C THR A 31 -5.82 52.52 -29.36
N VAL A 32 -6.94 52.02 -28.83
CA VAL A 32 -8.00 52.83 -28.20
C VAL A 32 -8.50 52.13 -26.93
N GLU A 33 -8.20 52.75 -25.80
CA GLU A 33 -8.87 52.62 -24.50
C GLU A 33 -10.10 53.52 -24.52
N SER A 34 -11.28 52.99 -24.14
CA SER A 34 -12.28 53.76 -23.37
C SER A 34 -13.42 52.88 -22.86
N ASP A 35 -13.75 53.15 -21.60
CA ASP A 35 -14.94 52.76 -20.83
C ASP A 35 -16.26 52.80 -21.61
N GLU A 36 -17.18 51.86 -21.32
CA GLU A 36 -18.48 52.24 -20.76
C GLU A 36 -19.36 51.06 -20.28
N ARG A 37 -19.93 51.29 -19.10
CA ARG A 37 -21.01 50.55 -18.44
C ARG A 37 -22.21 50.30 -19.37
N ARG A 38 -22.84 49.11 -19.27
CA ARG A 38 -24.30 48.99 -19.03
C ARG A 38 -24.81 47.54 -18.92
N ARG A 39 -25.64 47.36 -17.88
CA ARG A 39 -26.86 46.53 -17.79
C ARG A 39 -26.75 45.06 -17.39
N SER A 40 -26.83 44.91 -16.07
CA SER A 40 -27.66 43.94 -15.36
C SER A 40 -29.01 43.66 -16.05
N GLY A 41 -29.33 42.36 -16.20
CA GLY A 41 -30.64 41.85 -16.61
C GLY A 41 -30.85 40.44 -16.03
N PRO A 42 -31.91 40.20 -15.22
CA PRO A 42 -32.13 38.91 -14.58
C PRO A 42 -32.76 37.91 -15.57
N ARG A 43 -32.07 36.79 -15.82
CA ARG A 43 -32.63 35.69 -16.62
C ARG A 43 -33.72 34.99 -15.81
N ARG A 44 -34.95 35.17 -16.31
CA ARG A 44 -36.20 34.64 -15.79
C ARG A 44 -36.20 33.11 -15.73
N LEU A 45 -36.72 32.60 -14.62
CA LEU A 45 -37.30 31.27 -14.45
C LEU A 45 -38.30 30.99 -15.58
N ARG A 46 -37.98 30.04 -16.48
CA ARG A 46 -38.93 29.50 -17.44
C ARG A 46 -39.49 28.19 -16.90
N ARG A 47 -40.64 28.33 -16.24
CA ARG A 47 -41.55 27.26 -15.81
C ARG A 47 -42.41 26.85 -17.01
N GLY A 48 -42.42 25.56 -17.33
CA GLY A 48 -43.51 24.89 -18.05
C GLY A 48 -43.35 24.77 -19.58
N GLY A 49 -43.42 23.53 -20.07
CA GLY A 49 -43.91 23.25 -21.43
C GLY A 49 -43.17 22.17 -22.22
N SER A 50 -43.38 20.89 -21.90
CA SER A 50 -43.83 19.82 -22.82
C SER A 50 -43.54 18.43 -22.22
N PRO A 51 -44.51 17.49 -22.23
CA PRO A 51 -44.23 16.10 -21.91
C PRO A 51 -43.34 15.55 -23.01
N ARG A 52 -42.08 15.24 -22.66
CA ARG A 52 -41.15 14.59 -23.58
C ARG A 52 -41.73 13.21 -23.88
N ARG A 53 -42.10 13.06 -25.15
CA ARG A 53 -42.52 11.84 -25.82
C ARG A 53 -41.58 10.71 -25.40
N ALA A 54 -42.15 9.67 -24.78
CA ALA A 54 -41.52 8.37 -24.70
C ALA A 54 -41.53 7.81 -26.12
N ASP A 55 -40.41 7.96 -26.82
CA ASP A 55 -40.06 7.29 -28.08
C ASP A 55 -38.79 7.99 -28.59
N ASP A 56 -37.69 7.78 -27.88
CA ASP A 56 -36.38 7.75 -28.52
C ASP A 56 -35.70 6.50 -27.98
N ALA A 57 -35.59 5.55 -28.91
CA ALA A 57 -34.74 4.38 -28.97
C ALA A 57 -34.07 3.95 -27.66
N LEU A 58 -34.35 2.70 -27.31
CA LEU A 58 -33.39 1.79 -26.70
C LEU A 58 -32.03 2.00 -27.38
N ASP A 59 -31.21 2.87 -26.79
CA ASP A 59 -29.83 3.03 -27.17
C ASP A 59 -29.19 1.69 -26.82
N VAL A 60 -28.87 1.01 -27.91
CA VAL A 60 -28.04 -0.18 -28.04
C VAL A 60 -27.14 -0.31 -26.84
N GLY A 61 -27.24 -1.44 -26.13
CA GLY A 61 -26.34 -1.76 -25.04
C GLY A 61 -24.93 -1.44 -25.50
N GLU A 62 -24.31 -0.47 -24.83
CA GLU A 62 -22.87 -0.27 -24.93
C GLU A 62 -22.29 -1.65 -24.69
N ASP A 63 -21.79 -2.27 -25.76
CA ASP A 63 -20.99 -3.47 -25.68
C ASP A 63 -19.85 -3.08 -24.74
N GLU A 64 -19.99 -3.42 -23.45
CA GLU A 64 -18.93 -3.29 -22.47
C GLU A 64 -17.74 -3.99 -23.11
N GLU A 65 -16.76 -3.23 -23.60
CA GLU A 65 -15.56 -3.77 -24.22
C GLU A 65 -14.97 -4.73 -23.19
N GLU A 66 -15.21 -6.05 -23.35
CA GLU A 66 -14.74 -7.07 -22.43
C GLU A 66 -13.22 -7.03 -22.46
N GLU A 67 -12.63 -6.27 -21.51
CA GLU A 67 -11.19 -6.15 -21.40
C GLU A 67 -10.60 -7.57 -21.33
N PRO A 68 -9.62 -7.90 -22.18
CA PRO A 68 -9.12 -9.26 -22.27
C PRO A 68 -8.60 -9.72 -20.90
N PRO A 69 -8.98 -10.93 -20.46
CA PRO A 69 -8.63 -11.41 -19.14
C PRO A 69 -7.12 -11.45 -18.96
N VAL A 70 -6.63 -10.85 -17.87
CA VAL A 70 -5.19 -10.81 -17.59
C VAL A 70 -4.65 -12.25 -17.47
N GLU A 71 -3.57 -12.55 -18.18
CA GLU A 71 -2.91 -13.85 -18.13
C GLU A 71 -2.21 -14.09 -16.79
N VAL A 72 -2.45 -15.27 -16.21
CA VAL A 72 -1.76 -15.68 -14.98
C VAL A 72 -0.38 -16.22 -15.34
N ARG A 73 0.67 -15.45 -15.00
CA ARG A 73 2.05 -15.93 -15.12
C ARG A 73 2.36 -16.89 -13.96
N ARG A 74 2.37 -18.20 -14.24
CA ARG A 74 2.57 -19.26 -13.23
C ARG A 74 3.80 -19.04 -12.34
N GLN A 75 4.94 -18.75 -12.96
CA GLN A 75 6.21 -18.51 -12.25
C GLN A 75 6.10 -17.36 -11.24
N LEU A 76 5.37 -16.30 -11.61
CA LEU A 76 5.16 -15.14 -10.77
C LEU A 76 4.27 -15.47 -9.57
N ALA A 77 3.16 -16.19 -9.80
CA ALA A 77 2.28 -16.62 -8.72
C ALA A 77 3.04 -17.50 -7.72
N LEU A 78 3.83 -18.46 -8.20
CA LEU A 78 4.69 -19.30 -7.36
C LEU A 78 5.76 -18.49 -6.61
N ALA A 79 6.40 -17.51 -7.25
CA ALA A 79 7.38 -16.64 -6.59
C ALA A 79 6.77 -15.83 -5.45
N VAL A 80 5.54 -15.33 -5.61
CA VAL A 80 4.81 -14.62 -4.54
C VAL A 80 4.42 -15.57 -3.41
N GLY A 81 3.97 -16.78 -3.75
CA GLY A 81 3.69 -17.82 -2.76
C GLY A 81 4.95 -18.21 -1.96
N GLY A 82 6.08 -18.37 -2.64
CA GLY A 82 7.38 -18.65 -2.04
C GLY A 82 7.86 -17.50 -1.15
N PHE A 83 7.71 -16.25 -1.58
CA PHE A 83 8.00 -15.08 -0.75
C PHE A 83 7.13 -15.04 0.52
N ALA A 84 5.82 -15.31 0.40
CA ALA A 84 4.92 -15.37 1.54
C ALA A 84 5.34 -16.47 2.54
N ALA A 85 5.73 -17.64 2.05
CA ALA A 85 6.23 -18.73 2.88
C ALA A 85 7.53 -18.35 3.60
N LEU A 86 8.51 -17.77 2.88
CA LEU A 86 9.77 -17.30 3.47
C LEU A 86 9.55 -16.21 4.53
N LEU A 87 8.66 -15.27 4.26
CA LEU A 87 8.27 -14.22 5.20
C LEU A 87 7.66 -14.80 6.47
N GLY A 88 6.75 -15.76 6.33
CA GLY A 88 6.14 -16.49 7.44
C GLY A 88 7.17 -17.23 8.29
N ILE A 89 8.01 -18.04 7.63
CA ILE A 89 9.09 -18.79 8.28
C ILE A 89 10.02 -17.86 9.05
N GLY A 90 10.48 -16.76 8.41
CA GLY A 90 11.36 -15.78 9.05
C GLY A 90 10.75 -15.15 10.31
N LEU A 91 9.47 -14.79 10.27
CA LEU A 91 8.76 -14.22 11.42
C LEU A 91 8.53 -15.26 12.53
N VAL A 92 8.15 -16.49 12.20
CA VAL A 92 7.94 -17.57 13.17
C VAL A 92 9.25 -17.96 13.85
N LEU A 93 10.32 -18.16 13.09
CA LEU A 93 11.65 -18.43 13.64
C LEU A 93 12.16 -17.25 14.49
N GLY A 94 11.93 -16.02 14.02
CA GLY A 94 12.21 -14.82 14.80
C GLY A 94 11.48 -14.82 16.14
N ALA A 95 10.19 -15.15 16.15
CA ALA A 95 9.40 -15.21 17.38
C ALA A 95 9.94 -16.27 18.35
N HIS A 96 10.37 -17.43 17.86
CA HIS A 96 10.99 -18.47 18.68
C HIS A 96 12.39 -18.11 19.19
N SER A 97 13.11 -17.21 18.52
CA SER A 97 14.38 -16.67 19.01
C SER A 97 14.21 -15.66 20.16
N SER A 98 12.97 -15.23 20.45
CA SER A 98 12.67 -14.31 21.56
C SER A 98 12.55 -15.05 22.89
N GLY A 99 13.67 -15.22 23.58
CA GLY A 99 13.68 -15.69 24.97
C GLY A 99 13.34 -14.58 25.97
N PRO A 100 12.98 -14.92 27.22
CA PRO A 100 12.96 -13.95 28.32
C PRO A 100 14.31 -13.20 28.40
N GLY A 101 14.28 -11.88 28.20
CA GLY A 101 15.48 -11.03 28.20
C GLY A 101 16.19 -10.84 26.84
N HIS A 102 15.90 -11.68 25.82
CA HIS A 102 16.56 -11.62 24.50
C HIS A 102 15.56 -11.30 23.38
N ARG A 103 14.95 -10.11 23.44
CA ARG A 103 13.88 -9.68 22.50
C ARG A 103 14.40 -8.94 21.26
N VAL A 104 15.67 -8.56 21.28
CA VAL A 104 16.30 -7.78 20.20
C VAL A 104 16.27 -8.53 18.86
N PRO A 105 16.58 -9.84 18.77
CA PRO A 105 16.59 -10.54 17.49
C PRO A 105 15.25 -10.48 16.75
N PHE A 106 14.14 -10.76 17.43
CA PHE A 106 12.81 -10.67 16.81
C PHE A 106 12.39 -9.25 16.48
N THR A 107 12.76 -8.28 17.31
CA THR A 107 12.54 -6.86 17.01
C THR A 107 13.25 -6.47 15.71
N VAL A 108 14.48 -6.93 15.50
CA VAL A 108 15.22 -6.70 14.25
C VAL A 108 14.52 -7.35 13.05
N VAL A 109 13.98 -8.57 13.21
CA VAL A 109 13.19 -9.23 12.15
C VAL A 109 11.93 -8.41 11.82
N VAL A 110 11.16 -7.99 12.83
CA VAL A 110 9.95 -7.18 12.64
C VAL A 110 10.28 -5.83 12.01
N LEU A 111 11.33 -5.15 12.47
CA LEU A 111 11.81 -3.90 11.88
C LEU A 111 12.19 -4.09 10.41
N THR A 112 12.87 -5.19 10.07
CA THR A 112 13.20 -5.51 8.68
C THR A 112 11.94 -5.64 7.82
N VAL A 113 10.91 -6.33 8.33
CA VAL A 113 9.61 -6.48 7.64
C VAL A 113 8.88 -5.13 7.54
N GLN A 114 8.94 -4.27 8.56
CA GLN A 114 8.39 -2.92 8.50
C GLN A 114 9.09 -2.06 7.44
N LEU A 115 10.42 -2.11 7.35
CA LEU A 115 11.16 -1.37 6.34
C LEU A 115 10.82 -1.86 4.93
N LEU A 116 10.71 -3.19 4.73
CA LEU A 116 10.23 -3.76 3.48
C LEU A 116 8.80 -3.31 3.16
N PHE A 117 7.91 -3.25 4.16
CA PHE A 117 6.55 -2.75 4.03
C PHE A 117 6.54 -1.28 3.60
N VAL A 118 7.23 -0.39 4.31
CA VAL A 118 7.31 1.04 3.95
C VAL A 118 7.87 1.22 2.55
N LEU A 119 8.94 0.49 2.20
CA LEU A 119 9.56 0.58 0.89
C LEU A 119 8.61 0.08 -0.22
N ALA A 120 8.01 -1.09 -0.06
CA ALA A 120 7.09 -1.66 -1.04
C ALA A 120 5.87 -0.75 -1.26
N TRP A 121 5.29 -0.22 -0.19
CA TRP A 121 4.14 0.68 -0.30
C TRP A 121 4.49 2.03 -0.91
N THR A 122 5.58 2.67 -0.48
CA THR A 122 6.00 3.97 -1.04
C THR A 122 6.44 3.88 -2.51
N MET A 123 7.09 2.79 -2.93
CA MET A 123 7.45 2.57 -4.34
C MET A 123 6.23 2.43 -5.25
N VAL A 124 5.14 1.90 -4.72
CA VAL A 124 3.92 1.65 -5.48
C VAL A 124 2.98 2.85 -5.46
N THR A 125 2.74 3.47 -4.31
CA THR A 125 1.83 4.61 -4.22
C THR A 125 2.48 5.95 -4.60
N ARG A 126 3.81 6.01 -4.60
CA ARG A 126 4.62 7.19 -4.99
C ARG A 126 4.04 8.50 -4.43
N PRO A 127 3.93 8.63 -3.10
CA PRO A 127 3.30 9.81 -2.51
C PRO A 127 4.06 11.09 -2.91
N PRO A 128 3.37 12.22 -3.08
CA PRO A 128 3.97 13.46 -3.61
C PRO A 128 5.14 13.97 -2.75
N ALA A 129 5.12 13.70 -1.44
CA ALA A 129 6.22 13.99 -0.52
C ALA A 129 6.99 12.72 -0.11
N LEU A 130 7.44 11.93 -1.08
CA LEU A 130 8.05 10.60 -0.85
C LEU A 130 9.09 10.57 0.27
N VAL A 131 10.06 11.49 0.25
CA VAL A 131 11.13 11.56 1.27
C VAL A 131 10.56 11.80 2.68
N VAL A 132 9.54 12.65 2.80
CA VAL A 132 8.91 12.95 4.10
C VAL A 132 8.13 11.73 4.59
N VAL A 133 7.31 11.13 3.73
CA VAL A 133 6.52 9.94 4.09
C VAL A 133 7.44 8.77 4.46
N LEU A 134 8.47 8.51 3.66
CA LEU A 134 9.45 7.46 3.94
C LEU A 134 10.16 7.72 5.27
N GLY A 135 10.75 8.91 5.44
CA GLY A 135 11.50 9.26 6.65
C GLY A 135 10.66 9.19 7.92
N VAL A 136 9.45 9.77 7.90
CA VAL A 136 8.55 9.73 9.07
C VAL A 136 8.13 8.30 9.39
N ASN A 137 7.77 7.48 8.40
CA ASN A 137 7.34 6.10 8.68
C ASN A 137 8.49 5.20 9.17
N VAL A 138 9.73 5.45 8.76
CA VAL A 138 10.91 4.77 9.34
C VAL A 138 11.10 5.19 10.80
N VAL A 139 10.97 6.47 11.13
CA VAL A 139 11.04 6.94 12.52
C VAL A 139 9.91 6.34 13.36
N VAL A 140 8.70 6.28 12.82
CA VAL A 140 7.54 5.64 13.46
C VAL A 140 7.80 4.16 13.73
N ALA A 141 8.36 3.42 12.77
CA ALA A 141 8.72 2.02 12.91
C ALA A 141 9.66 1.82 14.12
N VAL A 142 10.78 2.57 14.14
CA VAL A 142 11.77 2.51 15.21
C VAL A 142 11.16 2.92 16.56
N ALA A 143 10.37 4.00 16.59
CA ALA A 143 9.74 4.47 17.81
C ALA A 143 8.71 3.46 18.35
N ALA A 144 7.88 2.88 17.48
CA ALA A 144 6.90 1.87 17.85
C ALA A 144 7.59 0.63 18.43
N ASP A 145 8.67 0.17 17.81
CA ASP A 145 9.44 -0.99 18.27
C ASP A 145 10.13 -0.72 19.61
N ILE A 146 10.74 0.47 19.79
CA ILE A 146 11.31 0.88 21.08
C ILE A 146 10.24 0.89 22.17
N VAL A 147 9.08 1.48 21.88
CA VAL A 147 7.93 1.52 22.81
C VAL A 147 7.45 0.09 23.12
N ALA A 148 7.31 -0.77 22.12
CA ALA A 148 6.87 -2.15 22.29
C ALA A 148 7.84 -3.00 23.12
N VAL A 149 9.16 -2.75 23.01
CA VAL A 149 10.18 -3.45 23.79
C VAL A 149 10.27 -2.91 25.22
N ARG A 150 10.24 -1.58 25.39
CA ARG A 150 10.52 -0.91 26.67
C ARG A 150 9.30 -0.71 27.57
N SER A 151 8.08 -0.72 27.03
CA SER A 151 6.88 -0.53 27.85
C SER A 151 6.81 -1.58 28.94
N THR A 152 6.58 -1.19 30.19
CA THR A 152 6.48 -2.15 31.32
C THR A 152 5.33 -3.13 31.10
N GLU A 153 4.18 -2.62 30.67
CA GLU A 153 2.99 -3.41 30.34
C GLU A 153 2.93 -3.73 28.84
N ALA A 154 2.60 -4.98 28.50
CA ALA A 154 2.36 -5.40 27.11
C ALA A 154 0.94 -4.99 26.68
N ARG A 155 0.74 -3.70 26.37
CA ARG A 155 -0.53 -3.11 25.96
C ARG A 155 -0.40 -2.40 24.61
N LEU A 156 -1.49 -2.34 23.85
CA LEU A 156 -1.55 -1.61 22.56
C LEU A 156 -1.70 -0.10 22.72
N GLY A 157 -2.10 0.40 23.90
CA GLY A 157 -2.34 1.82 24.15
C GLY A 157 -1.17 2.73 23.73
N PRO A 158 0.08 2.44 24.15
CA PRO A 158 1.25 3.20 23.72
C PRO A 158 1.45 3.27 22.19
N LEU A 159 1.12 2.20 21.48
CA LEU A 159 1.26 2.14 20.02
C LEU A 159 0.27 3.08 19.31
N TRP A 160 -0.91 3.31 19.87
CA TRP A 160 -1.86 4.29 19.33
C TRP A 160 -1.32 5.72 19.37
N TYR A 161 -0.61 6.10 20.43
CA TYR A 161 0.01 7.41 20.50
C TYR A 161 1.10 7.57 19.44
N VAL A 162 1.89 6.52 19.20
CA VAL A 162 2.91 6.52 18.13
C VAL A 162 2.27 6.59 16.75
N ALA A 163 1.18 5.87 16.50
CA ALA A 163 0.45 5.93 15.24
C ALA A 163 -0.13 7.32 14.97
N ILE A 164 -0.84 7.90 15.95
CA ILE A 164 -1.46 9.23 15.83
C ILE A 164 -0.37 10.30 15.67
N GLY A 165 0.66 10.29 16.53
CA GLY A 165 1.76 11.24 16.45
C GLY A 165 2.52 11.15 15.12
N GLY A 166 2.84 9.93 14.68
CA GLY A 166 3.49 9.68 13.40
C GLY A 166 2.68 10.17 12.20
N PHE A 167 1.38 9.87 12.20
CA PHE A 167 0.47 10.35 11.16
C PHE A 167 0.41 11.88 11.14
N LEU A 168 0.21 12.54 12.29
CA LEU A 168 0.16 14.01 12.38
C LEU A 168 1.47 14.66 11.90
N VAL A 169 2.63 14.11 12.27
CA VAL A 169 3.94 14.59 11.81
C VAL A 169 4.08 14.44 10.30
N ALA A 170 3.65 13.32 9.72
CA ALA A 170 3.69 13.11 8.28
C ALA A 170 2.78 14.09 7.53
N VAL A 171 1.57 14.34 8.03
CA VAL A 171 0.63 15.32 7.48
C VAL A 171 1.23 16.73 7.54
N LEU A 172 1.77 17.13 8.70
CA LEU A 172 2.40 18.44 8.86
C LEU A 172 3.58 18.61 7.90
N GLY A 173 4.43 17.59 7.76
CA GLY A 173 5.54 17.60 6.82
C GLY A 173 5.10 17.71 5.35
N GLN A 174 3.96 17.11 4.99
CA GLN A 174 3.35 17.28 3.66
C GLN A 174 2.82 18.70 3.44
N LEU A 175 2.18 19.30 4.44
CA LEU A 175 1.63 20.66 4.36
C LEU A 175 2.73 21.71 4.17
N VAL A 176 3.84 21.59 4.91
CA VAL A 176 4.98 22.52 4.82
C VAL A 176 5.61 22.50 3.42
N ARG A 177 5.65 21.33 2.76
CA ARG A 177 6.24 21.18 1.42
C ARG A 177 5.33 21.66 0.28
N ARG A 178 4.17 22.26 0.59
CA ARG A 178 3.16 22.76 -0.39
C ARG A 178 2.79 21.71 -1.43
N VAL A 179 2.29 20.56 -0.98
CA VAL A 179 1.71 19.56 -1.88
C VAL A 179 0.46 20.14 -2.56
N ASP A 180 0.32 19.82 -3.86
CA ASP A 180 -0.80 20.25 -4.69
C ASP A 180 -2.15 19.86 -4.06
N ARG A 181 -3.06 20.82 -3.91
CA ARG A 181 -4.31 20.64 -3.14
C ARG A 181 -5.20 19.55 -3.72
N ALA A 182 -5.08 19.28 -5.02
CA ALA A 182 -5.83 18.25 -5.72
C ALA A 182 -5.47 16.82 -5.29
N ARG A 183 -4.32 16.59 -4.65
CA ARG A 183 -3.83 15.24 -4.26
C ARG A 183 -3.79 15.00 -2.75
N VAL A 184 -4.40 15.88 -1.96
CA VAL A 184 -4.31 15.82 -0.49
C VAL A 184 -4.96 14.55 0.05
N THR A 185 -6.18 14.22 -0.38
CA THR A 185 -6.90 13.03 0.09
C THR A 185 -6.16 11.73 -0.20
N ASP A 186 -5.58 11.61 -1.40
CA ASP A 186 -4.81 10.42 -1.81
C ASP A 186 -3.48 10.30 -1.03
N SER A 187 -2.80 11.43 -0.82
CA SER A 187 -1.60 11.50 0.02
C SER A 187 -1.89 11.12 1.47
N LEU A 188 -3.00 11.61 2.05
CA LEU A 188 -3.43 11.30 3.41
C LEU A 188 -3.77 9.82 3.56
N ARG A 189 -4.56 9.25 2.63
CA ARG A 189 -4.91 7.83 2.62
C ARG A 189 -3.66 6.95 2.56
N THR A 190 -2.74 7.27 1.66
CA THR A 190 -1.47 6.55 1.51
C THR A 190 -0.65 6.62 2.79
N THR A 191 -0.53 7.81 3.37
CA THR A 191 0.23 8.02 4.60
C THR A 191 -0.37 7.26 5.77
N ALA A 192 -1.69 7.34 5.96
CA ALA A 192 -2.40 6.59 6.99
C ALA A 192 -2.21 5.08 6.82
N THR A 193 -2.32 4.56 5.59
CA THR A 193 -2.13 3.13 5.29
C THR A 193 -0.73 2.66 5.68
N ILE A 194 0.31 3.43 5.33
CA ILE A 194 1.69 3.07 5.63
C ILE A 194 1.93 3.11 7.14
N THR A 195 1.53 4.20 7.80
CA THR A 195 1.73 4.40 9.25
C THR A 195 1.01 3.34 10.06
N LEU A 196 -0.26 3.07 9.76
CA LEU A 196 -1.05 2.05 10.43
C LEU A 196 -0.49 0.65 10.17
N GLY A 197 -0.05 0.34 8.95
CA GLY A 197 0.55 -0.95 8.63
C GLY A 197 1.85 -1.22 9.39
N VAL A 198 2.72 -0.20 9.49
CA VAL A 198 3.96 -0.27 10.30
C VAL A 198 3.66 -0.54 11.77
N VAL A 199 2.75 0.24 12.36
CA VAL A 199 2.37 0.06 13.77
C VAL A 199 1.65 -1.27 14.00
N ALA A 200 0.87 -1.73 13.03
CA ALA A 200 0.21 -3.03 13.09
C ALA A 200 1.25 -4.17 13.14
N LEU A 201 2.35 -4.10 12.37
CA LEU A 201 3.44 -5.08 12.46
C LEU A 201 4.11 -5.09 13.85
N THR A 202 4.26 -3.94 14.50
CA THR A 202 4.80 -3.84 15.87
C THR A 202 3.97 -4.63 16.89
N THR A 203 2.68 -4.86 16.63
CA THR A 203 1.84 -5.67 17.54
C THR A 203 2.35 -7.09 17.74
N LEU A 204 3.15 -7.64 16.79
CA LEU A 204 3.84 -8.91 16.96
C LEU A 204 4.86 -8.87 18.11
N ILE A 205 5.60 -7.78 18.25
CA ILE A 205 6.55 -7.58 19.35
C ILE A 205 5.80 -7.54 20.68
N VAL A 206 4.69 -6.80 20.75
CA VAL A 206 3.86 -6.76 21.96
C VAL A 206 3.28 -8.14 22.27
N LEU A 207 2.77 -8.85 21.25
CA LEU A 207 2.20 -10.18 21.39
C LEU A 207 3.22 -11.19 21.93
N SER A 208 4.47 -11.16 21.45
CA SER A 208 5.55 -12.05 21.94
C SER A 208 5.83 -11.95 23.45
N ARG A 209 5.35 -10.89 24.09
CA ARG A 209 5.54 -10.64 25.52
C ARG A 209 4.38 -11.12 26.39
N ILE A 210 3.28 -11.56 25.80
CA ILE A 210 2.08 -12.01 26.50
C ILE A 210 2.13 -13.53 26.64
N PRO A 211 1.61 -14.12 27.74
CA PRO A 211 1.46 -15.57 27.85
C PRO A 211 0.76 -16.15 26.62
N ALA A 212 1.24 -17.29 26.11
CA ALA A 212 0.80 -17.92 24.87
C ALA A 212 1.03 -17.09 23.58
N GLY A 213 1.66 -15.92 23.66
CA GLY A 213 1.84 -15.00 22.54
C GLY A 213 2.70 -15.56 21.41
N THR A 214 3.86 -16.15 21.71
CA THR A 214 4.70 -16.81 20.69
C THR A 214 3.97 -17.95 19.99
N GLN A 215 3.20 -18.76 20.74
CA GLN A 215 2.38 -19.82 20.16
C GLN A 215 1.29 -19.25 19.25
N ALA A 216 0.62 -18.16 19.66
CA ALA A 216 -0.36 -17.47 18.83
C ALA A 216 0.26 -16.89 17.54
N ILE A 217 1.47 -16.32 17.62
CA ILE A 217 2.24 -15.87 16.44
C ILE A 217 2.49 -17.06 15.51
N THR A 218 3.00 -18.19 16.02
CA THR A 218 3.26 -19.39 15.24
C THR A 218 2.00 -19.90 14.55
N VAL A 219 0.89 -20.05 15.27
CA VAL A 219 -0.38 -20.54 14.72
C VAL A 219 -0.93 -19.59 13.65
N CYS A 220 -1.07 -18.30 13.97
CA CYS A 220 -1.69 -17.33 13.08
C CYS A 220 -0.84 -17.03 11.83
N LEU A 221 0.48 -16.82 11.99
CA LEU A 221 1.34 -16.52 10.85
C LEU A 221 1.56 -17.74 9.96
N THR A 222 1.67 -18.94 10.52
CA THR A 222 1.77 -20.15 9.70
C THR A 222 0.48 -20.39 8.93
N ALA A 223 -0.69 -20.25 9.58
CA ALA A 223 -1.97 -20.35 8.89
C ALA A 223 -2.12 -19.33 7.75
N ALA A 224 -1.80 -18.06 8.01
CA ALA A 224 -1.85 -16.98 7.04
C ALA A 224 -0.93 -17.22 5.83
N THR A 225 0.32 -17.61 6.10
CA THR A 225 1.34 -17.77 5.05
C THR A 225 1.11 -19.03 4.23
N VAL A 226 0.68 -20.13 4.85
CA VAL A 226 0.21 -21.33 4.15
C VAL A 226 -1.01 -20.99 3.30
N ALA A 227 -1.98 -20.24 3.82
CA ALA A 227 -3.16 -19.87 3.07
C ALA A 227 -2.82 -19.06 1.81
N ILE A 228 -1.93 -18.07 1.91
CA ILE A 228 -1.46 -17.30 0.76
C ILE A 228 -0.68 -18.19 -0.21
N ALA A 229 0.26 -19.01 0.28
CA ALA A 229 1.07 -19.87 -0.57
C ALA A 229 0.21 -20.86 -1.38
N VAL A 230 -0.75 -21.51 -0.71
CA VAL A 230 -1.71 -22.42 -1.35
C VAL A 230 -2.61 -21.66 -2.32
N ALA A 231 -3.14 -20.49 -1.94
CA ALA A 231 -3.94 -19.68 -2.85
C ALA A 231 -3.18 -19.33 -4.13
N ARG A 232 -1.93 -18.88 -4.00
CA ARG A 232 -1.06 -18.52 -5.13
C ARG A 232 -0.68 -19.74 -5.99
N MET A 233 -0.47 -20.89 -5.36
CA MET A 233 -0.20 -22.14 -6.09
C MET A 233 -1.42 -22.62 -6.87
N THR A 234 -2.60 -22.57 -6.25
CA THR A 234 -3.87 -22.89 -6.91
C THR A 234 -4.14 -21.92 -8.06
N ASP A 235 -3.93 -20.62 -7.86
CA ASP A 235 -4.05 -19.60 -8.92
C ASP A 235 -3.10 -19.90 -10.11
N ALA A 236 -1.91 -20.44 -9.85
CA ALA A 236 -0.96 -20.82 -10.90
C ALA A 236 -1.42 -22.01 -11.74
N VAL A 237 -2.16 -22.96 -11.15
CA VAL A 237 -2.64 -24.17 -11.83
C VAL A 237 -4.01 -23.96 -12.46
N ALA A 238 -4.96 -23.44 -11.68
CA ALA A 238 -6.36 -23.30 -12.02
C ALA A 238 -6.97 -22.06 -11.33
N ALA A 239 -6.85 -20.89 -11.96
CA ALA A 239 -7.47 -19.64 -11.49
C ALA A 239 -8.99 -19.56 -11.78
N TRP A 240 -9.73 -20.67 -11.66
CA TRP A 240 -11.15 -20.74 -11.99
C TRP A 240 -12.00 -21.20 -10.79
N PRO A 241 -13.19 -20.62 -10.55
CA PRO A 241 -13.76 -19.43 -11.21
C PRO A 241 -13.03 -18.15 -10.79
N ARG A 242 -12.85 -17.20 -11.73
CA ARG A 242 -12.19 -15.92 -11.47
C ARG A 242 -13.07 -15.01 -10.63
N LEU A 243 -12.48 -14.29 -9.68
CA LEU A 243 -13.21 -13.31 -8.86
C LEU A 243 -13.48 -11.99 -9.60
N ALA A 244 -12.60 -11.62 -10.51
CA ALA A 244 -12.78 -10.52 -11.45
C ALA A 244 -11.90 -10.78 -12.70
N PRO A 245 -12.32 -10.36 -13.91
CA PRO A 245 -11.52 -10.52 -15.13
C PRO A 245 -10.12 -9.86 -15.02
N GLN A 246 -10.05 -8.72 -14.33
CA GLN A 246 -8.85 -7.87 -14.22
C GLN A 246 -7.88 -8.30 -13.11
N VAL A 247 -8.28 -9.24 -12.26
CA VAL A 247 -7.46 -9.71 -11.13
C VAL A 247 -7.08 -11.17 -11.36
N PRO A 248 -5.78 -11.52 -11.34
CA PRO A 248 -5.31 -12.89 -11.59
C PRO A 248 -5.52 -13.78 -10.34
N ARG A 249 -6.77 -13.92 -9.89
CA ARG A 249 -7.17 -14.63 -8.65
C ARG A 249 -8.42 -15.48 -8.86
N GLY A 250 -8.31 -16.75 -8.49
CA GLY A 250 -9.42 -17.69 -8.49
C GLY A 250 -10.08 -17.79 -7.10
N ALA A 251 -11.41 -17.90 -7.09
CA ALA A 251 -12.16 -18.16 -5.86
C ALA A 251 -11.75 -19.49 -5.21
N ALA A 252 -11.40 -20.50 -6.03
CA ALA A 252 -10.90 -21.78 -5.56
C ALA A 252 -9.59 -21.66 -4.76
N GLY A 253 -8.66 -20.80 -5.20
CA GLY A 253 -7.42 -20.53 -4.47
C GLY A 253 -7.67 -19.88 -3.12
N VAL A 254 -8.61 -18.93 -3.07
CA VAL A 254 -9.01 -18.23 -1.84
C VAL A 254 -9.61 -19.19 -0.81
N VAL A 255 -10.61 -19.98 -1.21
CA VAL A 255 -11.29 -20.92 -0.33
C VAL A 255 -10.35 -22.05 0.07
N GLY A 256 -9.65 -22.66 -0.89
CA GLY A 256 -8.71 -23.75 -0.65
C GLY A 256 -7.55 -23.32 0.25
N GLY A 257 -6.99 -22.13 0.03
CA GLY A 257 -5.97 -21.54 0.89
C GLY A 257 -6.45 -21.37 2.33
N ALA A 258 -7.64 -20.78 2.52
CA ALA A 258 -8.21 -20.61 3.86
C ALA A 258 -8.47 -21.95 4.57
N MET A 259 -8.98 -22.96 3.84
CA MET A 259 -9.21 -24.31 4.37
C MET A 259 -7.90 -24.97 4.80
N VAL A 260 -6.85 -24.92 3.97
CA VAL A 260 -5.55 -25.53 4.31
C VAL A 260 -4.86 -24.78 5.45
N GLY A 261 -4.91 -23.45 5.48
CA GLY A 261 -4.40 -22.66 6.61
C GLY A 261 -5.08 -23.00 7.94
N THR A 262 -6.41 -23.18 7.91
CA THR A 262 -7.21 -23.62 9.07
C THR A 262 -6.87 -25.03 9.51
N LEU A 263 -6.69 -25.96 8.56
CA LEU A 263 -6.28 -27.32 8.86
C LEU A 263 -4.91 -27.35 9.53
N VAL A 264 -3.94 -26.63 8.98
CA VAL A 264 -2.58 -26.56 9.54
C VAL A 264 -2.60 -25.97 10.95
N SER A 265 -3.40 -24.94 11.20
CA SER A 265 -3.51 -24.37 12.54
C SER A 265 -4.14 -25.34 13.54
N ALA A 266 -5.17 -26.10 13.13
CA ALA A 266 -5.77 -27.15 13.94
C ALA A 266 -4.75 -28.25 14.31
N VAL A 267 -3.91 -28.65 13.35
CA VAL A 267 -2.81 -29.60 13.58
C VAL A 267 -1.82 -29.04 14.60
N PHE A 268 -1.37 -27.78 14.46
CA PHE A 268 -0.52 -27.16 15.49
C PHE A 268 -1.20 -27.14 16.87
N GLY A 269 -2.50 -26.84 16.93
CA GLY A 269 -3.28 -26.88 18.17
C GLY A 269 -3.33 -28.24 18.86
N SER A 270 -3.04 -29.34 18.14
CA SER A 270 -2.95 -30.69 18.73
C SER A 270 -1.59 -30.98 19.40
N TYR A 271 -0.55 -30.25 19.00
CA TYR A 271 0.82 -30.43 19.51
C TYR A 271 1.26 -29.32 20.48
N LEU A 272 0.54 -28.19 20.52
CA LEU A 272 0.84 -27.08 21.41
C LEU A 272 0.32 -27.33 22.83
N VAL A 273 1.05 -26.80 23.82
CA VAL A 273 0.70 -26.87 25.24
C VAL A 273 -0.54 -26.01 25.51
N THR A 274 -1.30 -26.35 26.55
CA THR A 274 -2.44 -25.55 27.05
C THR A 274 -2.06 -24.07 27.16
N PRO A 275 -2.92 -23.12 26.76
CA PRO A 275 -4.38 -23.21 26.54
C PRO A 275 -4.83 -23.59 25.13
N PHE A 276 -3.91 -23.95 24.22
CA PHE A 276 -4.27 -24.34 22.87
C PHE A 276 -4.98 -25.70 22.86
N THR A 277 -6.07 -25.76 22.10
CA THR A 277 -6.76 -26.99 21.72
C THR A 277 -6.96 -26.96 20.19
N PRO A 278 -7.13 -28.11 19.51
CA PRO A 278 -7.33 -28.12 18.06
C PRO A 278 -8.48 -27.20 17.60
N PRO A 279 -9.66 -27.15 18.28
CA PRO A 279 -10.73 -26.21 17.90
C PRO A 279 -10.35 -24.74 18.06
N ARG A 280 -9.67 -24.37 19.16
CA ARG A 280 -9.23 -22.97 19.35
C ARG A 280 -8.20 -22.58 18.31
N ALA A 281 -7.21 -23.43 18.05
CA ALA A 281 -6.20 -23.17 17.04
C ALA A 281 -6.79 -23.12 15.63
N ALA A 282 -7.82 -23.94 15.33
CA ALA A 282 -8.58 -23.86 14.10
C ALA A 282 -9.26 -22.48 13.94
N ILE A 283 -9.91 -21.97 14.99
CA ILE A 283 -10.55 -20.64 14.97
C ILE A 283 -9.50 -19.54 14.76
N LEU A 284 -8.41 -19.55 15.53
CA LEU A 284 -7.33 -18.56 15.37
C LEU A 284 -6.77 -18.57 13.94
N GLY A 285 -6.46 -19.76 13.42
CA GLY A 285 -5.90 -19.90 12.07
C GLY A 285 -6.89 -19.59 10.96
N LEU A 286 -8.17 -19.92 11.12
CA LEU A 286 -9.22 -19.55 10.16
C LEU A 286 -9.32 -18.03 10.04
N VAL A 287 -9.43 -17.32 11.16
CA VAL A 287 -9.52 -15.85 11.17
C VAL A 287 -8.26 -15.25 10.55
N ALA A 288 -7.08 -15.73 10.93
CA ALA A 288 -5.82 -15.26 10.37
C ALA A 288 -5.71 -15.54 8.85
N ALA A 289 -6.08 -16.74 8.40
CA ALA A 289 -6.03 -17.13 7.00
C ALA A 289 -6.99 -16.32 6.14
N VAL A 290 -8.22 -16.11 6.59
CA VAL A 290 -9.22 -15.28 5.89
C VAL A 290 -8.73 -13.83 5.79
N VAL A 291 -8.28 -13.23 6.90
CA VAL A 291 -7.75 -11.86 6.92
C VAL A 291 -6.55 -11.73 5.97
N ALA A 292 -5.64 -12.71 5.99
CA ALA A 292 -4.46 -12.73 5.14
C ALA A 292 -4.84 -12.75 3.65
N VAL A 293 -5.72 -13.67 3.26
CA VAL A 293 -6.16 -13.82 1.87
C VAL A 293 -6.92 -12.57 1.41
N LEU A 294 -7.81 -12.02 2.23
CA LEU A 294 -8.54 -10.79 1.89
C LEU A 294 -7.61 -9.58 1.72
N ALA A 295 -6.61 -9.42 2.59
CA ALA A 295 -5.62 -8.36 2.46
C ALA A 295 -4.76 -8.52 1.20
N ASP A 296 -4.33 -9.75 0.88
CA ASP A 296 -3.56 -10.10 -0.32
C ASP A 296 -4.40 -9.91 -1.61
N LEU A 297 -5.71 -10.17 -1.55
CA LEU A 297 -6.67 -9.85 -2.63
C LEU A 297 -6.87 -8.35 -2.78
N ALA A 298 -7.06 -7.61 -1.69
CA ALA A 298 -7.27 -6.16 -1.70
C ALA A 298 -6.09 -5.42 -2.35
N ALA A 299 -4.85 -5.89 -2.10
CA ALA A 299 -3.68 -5.37 -2.81
C ALA A 299 -3.73 -5.63 -4.32
N GLY A 300 -4.21 -6.81 -4.74
CA GLY A 300 -4.41 -7.16 -6.14
C GLY A 300 -5.48 -6.30 -6.82
N TYR A 301 -6.62 -6.08 -6.17
CA TYR A 301 -7.67 -5.18 -6.66
C TYR A 301 -7.22 -3.72 -6.73
N ALA A 302 -6.47 -3.24 -5.73
CA ALA A 302 -5.90 -1.90 -5.75
C ALA A 302 -4.93 -1.71 -6.92
N GLU A 303 -4.16 -2.75 -7.26
CA GLU A 303 -3.28 -2.72 -8.43
C GLU A 303 -4.06 -2.74 -9.74
N ALA A 304 -5.07 -3.60 -9.86
CA ALA A 304 -5.93 -3.62 -11.05
C ALA A 304 -6.63 -2.27 -11.27
N GLY A 305 -7.16 -1.65 -10.20
CA GLY A 305 -7.79 -0.33 -10.24
C GLY A 305 -6.87 0.75 -10.79
N ARG A 306 -5.60 0.81 -10.35
CA ARG A 306 -4.61 1.76 -10.88
C ARG A 306 -4.29 1.53 -12.36
N ARG A 307 -4.25 0.27 -12.80
CA ARG A 307 -4.01 -0.06 -14.21
C ARG A 307 -5.17 0.40 -15.10
N MET A 308 -6.40 0.17 -14.68
CA MET A 308 -7.59 0.65 -15.39
C MET A 308 -7.64 2.19 -15.42
N ALA A 309 -7.13 2.87 -14.39
CA ALA A 309 -6.99 4.32 -14.36
C ALA A 309 -5.83 4.88 -15.22
N GLY A 310 -5.09 4.03 -15.95
CA GLY A 310 -4.00 4.45 -16.84
C GLY A 310 -2.70 4.84 -16.13
N GLU A 311 -2.52 4.50 -14.85
CA GLU A 311 -1.30 4.85 -14.12
C GLU A 311 -0.10 3.98 -14.55
N LEU A 312 1.08 4.62 -14.66
CA LEU A 312 2.34 3.96 -15.04
C LEU A 312 2.69 2.80 -14.10
N GLN A 313 3.06 1.67 -14.69
CA GLN A 313 3.44 0.46 -13.95
C GLN A 313 4.65 0.73 -13.04
N THR A 314 4.49 0.47 -11.74
CA THR A 314 5.55 0.57 -10.74
C THR A 314 6.51 -0.61 -10.87
N GLY A 315 7.73 -0.47 -10.32
CA GLY A 315 8.81 -1.46 -10.47
C GLY A 315 8.37 -2.87 -10.07
N TRP A 316 8.73 -3.85 -10.90
CA TRP A 316 8.23 -5.24 -10.90
C TRP A 316 8.26 -5.95 -9.53
N ALA A 317 9.30 -5.71 -8.72
CA ALA A 317 9.43 -6.40 -7.42
C ALA A 317 8.47 -5.86 -6.34
N ALA A 318 8.23 -4.54 -6.29
CA ALA A 318 7.49 -3.92 -5.20
C ALA A 318 6.02 -4.33 -5.20
N ARG A 319 5.37 -4.33 -6.37
CA ARG A 319 3.95 -4.67 -6.57
C ARG A 319 3.57 -6.08 -6.10
N HIS A 320 4.40 -7.07 -6.40
CA HIS A 320 4.10 -8.47 -6.06
C HIS A 320 4.32 -8.80 -4.58
N VAL A 321 5.13 -8.01 -3.90
CA VAL A 321 5.48 -8.17 -2.48
C VAL A 321 4.47 -7.47 -1.56
N GLN A 322 3.69 -6.49 -2.07
CA GLN A 322 2.69 -5.76 -1.28
C GLN A 322 1.61 -6.64 -0.68
N GLY A 323 1.11 -7.63 -1.42
CA GLY A 323 0.03 -8.49 -0.97
C GLY A 323 0.40 -9.29 0.28
N PRO A 324 1.48 -10.09 0.25
CA PRO A 324 1.94 -10.82 1.44
C PRO A 324 2.34 -9.92 2.62
N LEU A 325 2.99 -8.78 2.36
CA LEU A 325 3.34 -7.83 3.43
C LEU A 325 2.10 -7.18 4.07
N GLY A 326 1.11 -6.79 3.24
CA GLY A 326 -0.18 -6.28 3.69
C GLY A 326 -0.94 -7.32 4.50
N ALA A 327 -0.91 -8.58 4.08
CA ALA A 327 -1.52 -9.68 4.81
C ALA A 327 -0.90 -9.87 6.20
N VAL A 328 0.43 -9.92 6.32
CA VAL A 328 1.09 -10.02 7.63
C VAL A 328 0.77 -8.80 8.51
N ALA A 329 0.78 -7.60 7.95
CA ALA A 329 0.44 -6.38 8.68
C ALA A 329 -0.99 -6.43 9.25
N MET A 330 -1.95 -6.98 8.52
CA MET A 330 -3.34 -7.14 9.00
C MET A 330 -3.52 -8.31 9.97
N VAL A 331 -2.78 -9.40 9.78
CA VAL A 331 -2.84 -10.58 10.66
C VAL A 331 -2.24 -10.29 12.04
N ALA A 332 -1.19 -9.46 12.12
CA ALA A 332 -0.52 -9.13 13.37
C ALA A 332 -1.47 -8.63 14.49
N PRO A 333 -2.26 -7.55 14.30
CA PRO A 333 -3.20 -7.08 15.32
C PRO A 333 -4.35 -8.06 15.56
N VAL A 334 -4.77 -8.80 14.53
CA VAL A 334 -5.80 -9.84 14.65
C VAL A 334 -5.32 -10.97 15.55
N ALA A 335 -4.07 -11.43 15.38
CA ALA A 335 -3.47 -12.45 16.23
C ALA A 335 -3.39 -11.97 17.69
N TYR A 336 -3.05 -10.69 17.92
CA TYR A 336 -3.07 -10.12 19.26
C TYR A 336 -4.47 -10.15 19.87
N LEU A 337 -5.48 -9.70 19.13
CA LEU A 337 -6.88 -9.69 19.59
C LEU A 337 -7.38 -11.11 19.88
N MET A 338 -7.13 -12.05 18.98
CA MET A 338 -7.53 -13.44 19.18
C MET A 338 -6.84 -14.08 20.37
N CYS A 339 -5.53 -13.82 20.56
CA CYS A 339 -4.81 -14.29 21.73
C CYS A 339 -5.41 -13.74 23.03
N ARG A 340 -5.86 -12.48 23.06
CA ARG A 340 -6.46 -11.89 24.27
C ARG A 340 -7.90 -12.34 24.55
N LEU A 341 -8.62 -12.76 23.53
CA LEU A 341 -10.03 -13.16 23.63
C LEU A 341 -10.21 -14.67 23.84
N LEU A 342 -9.30 -15.49 23.33
CA LEU A 342 -9.47 -16.95 23.27
C LEU A 342 -8.47 -17.74 24.12
N LEU A 343 -7.40 -17.12 24.63
CA LEU A 343 -6.31 -17.77 25.37
C LEU A 343 -6.06 -17.04 26.70
#